data_AF-D8SJ69-F1
#
_entry.id   AF-D8SJ69-F1
#
_cell.length_a   1.000
_cell.length_b   1.000
_cell.length_c   1.000
_cell.angle_alpha   90.00
_cell.angle_beta   90.00
_cell.angle_gamma   90.00
#
_symmetry.space_group_name_H-M   'P 1'
#
loop_
_entity.id
_entity.type
_entity.pdbx_description
1 polymer ?
#
loop_
_entity_poly.entity_id
_entity_poly.type
_entity_poly.pdbx_seq_one_letter_code
_entity_poly.pdbx_strand_id
1 'polypeptide(L)'
;MKLLELLEQPLPEVSFCPHPNPCLIGKALRPTSIGEHPPGGYHPWPDFVKKVVEHKQRYRSDDSSFSSPPATPRGGHIVLEEMGIRCLLYMYWGTAISEMGRELVTRGETSEALEFAWSDAVRDLLGWPDHVLHVNGRCKAIILAKTRLELDDSTSDLGGLVSKLALQQMFAYLRLNAHYGFGSVYGILTNFESSWFCKLDGDRLLVSEPIKASECRPGIYAALWYLSHLAVLDDPKSIVSSPSHDLAATKLVFDSIFKRACVAADLHEADMLEYYRVYDLKSVEFHSCLGRFGSSSVYRARMDEEAVVLKVLDVTQRPHLMLDFVREIDAYDRLVAVEGVCVPKLLEYGFLSGALFFMAFSDAGDNLEVLASQNGGRLGPEIKQSAIQSLKSIHSLDMSHGDIRLANMCYQLQGGKAQVLWIDLHQSFRSWTEEHERELNTLVTLLDQY
;
A
#
# COMPACT_ATOMS: atom_id res chain seq x y z
N MET A 1 10.95 -16.11 29.94
CA MET A 1 10.83 -17.22 28.96
C MET A 1 12.15 -17.29 28.23
N LYS A 2 12.73 -18.49 28.08
CA LYS A 2 13.99 -18.66 27.34
C LYS A 2 13.74 -18.60 25.82
N LEU A 3 14.76 -18.23 25.04
CA LEU A 3 14.66 -18.23 23.57
C LEU A 3 14.19 -19.59 23.05
N LEU A 4 14.86 -20.68 23.44
CA LEU A 4 14.50 -22.04 23.02
C LEU A 4 13.07 -22.43 23.37
N GLU A 5 12.59 -22.03 24.55
CA GLU A 5 11.21 -22.28 24.97
C GLU A 5 10.25 -21.59 23.99
N LEU A 6 10.51 -20.33 23.61
CA LEU A 6 9.70 -19.62 22.63
C LEU A 6 9.74 -20.29 21.25
N LEU A 7 10.91 -20.70 20.78
CA LEU A 7 11.06 -21.33 19.46
C LEU A 7 10.31 -22.67 19.33
N GLU A 8 9.79 -23.20 20.43
CA GLU A 8 8.98 -24.42 20.51
C GLU A 8 7.50 -24.16 20.76
N GLN A 9 7.09 -22.92 21.02
CA GLN A 9 5.69 -22.60 21.26
C GLN A 9 4.87 -22.64 19.98
N PRO A 10 3.71 -23.32 19.98
CA PRO A 10 2.70 -23.13 18.96
C PRO A 10 1.96 -21.79 19.15
N LEU A 11 1.26 -21.36 18.12
CA LEU A 11 0.24 -20.30 18.20
C LEU A 11 -1.13 -20.90 18.55
N PRO A 12 -2.08 -20.10 19.07
CA PRO A 12 -3.43 -20.58 19.33
C PRO A 12 -4.15 -21.00 18.05
N GLU A 13 -5.06 -21.96 18.16
CA GLU A 13 -6.02 -22.27 17.10
C GLU A 13 -7.06 -21.15 16.97
N VAL A 14 -7.42 -20.83 15.74
CA VAL A 14 -8.34 -19.75 15.39
C VAL A 14 -9.42 -20.31 14.48
N SER A 15 -10.65 -19.82 14.62
CA SER A 15 -11.75 -20.18 13.73
C SER A 15 -12.26 -18.94 13.02
N PHE A 16 -12.21 -18.92 11.69
CA PHE A 16 -12.66 -17.76 10.93
C PHE A 16 -14.18 -17.78 10.70
N CYS A 17 -14.85 -16.69 11.06
CA CYS A 17 -16.21 -16.41 10.61
C CYS A 17 -16.12 -15.46 9.42
N PRO A 18 -16.35 -15.91 8.17
CA PRO A 18 -16.44 -15.00 7.06
C PRO A 18 -17.65 -14.11 7.28
N HIS A 19 -17.44 -12.85 7.65
CA HIS A 19 -18.51 -11.88 7.55
C HIS A 19 -18.73 -11.66 6.05
N PRO A 20 -19.96 -11.82 5.51
CA PRO A 20 -20.23 -11.46 4.13
C PRO A 20 -20.01 -9.96 4.02
N ASN A 21 -18.83 -9.57 3.53
CA ASN A 21 -18.49 -8.18 3.32
C ASN A 21 -19.55 -7.62 2.36
N PRO A 22 -20.39 -6.65 2.76
CA PRO A 22 -21.45 -6.12 1.89
C PRO A 22 -20.85 -5.52 0.60
N CYS A 23 -19.60 -5.08 0.65
CA CYS A 23 -18.83 -4.59 -0.50
C CYS A 23 -18.39 -5.72 -1.47
N LEU A 24 -18.49 -6.99 -1.06
CA LEU A 24 -18.28 -8.19 -1.89
C LEU A 24 -19.60 -8.87 -2.30
N ILE A 25 -20.77 -8.37 -1.84
CA ILE A 25 -22.10 -8.91 -2.20
C ILE A 25 -22.55 -8.42 -3.59
N GLY A 26 -21.93 -7.38 -4.15
CA GLY A 26 -21.90 -7.17 -5.60
C GLY A 26 -20.82 -8.06 -6.21
N LYS A 27 -21.14 -8.84 -7.25
CA LYS A 27 -20.21 -9.72 -8.01
C LYS A 27 -18.77 -9.22 -7.86
N ALA A 28 -18.01 -9.88 -6.99
CA ALA A 28 -16.69 -9.42 -6.62
C ALA A 28 -15.90 -9.07 -7.88
N LEU A 29 -15.19 -7.94 -7.87
CA LEU A 29 -14.17 -7.55 -8.84
C LEU A 29 -12.99 -8.56 -8.81
N ARG A 30 -13.24 -9.87 -8.76
CA ARG A 30 -12.26 -10.94 -8.87
C ARG A 30 -11.80 -10.99 -10.32
N PRO A 31 -10.51 -10.73 -10.62
CA PRO A 31 -10.00 -10.86 -11.98
C PRO A 31 -10.37 -12.24 -12.53
N THR A 32 -11.15 -12.30 -13.60
CA THR A 32 -11.54 -13.56 -14.28
C THR A 32 -10.44 -14.07 -15.21
N SER A 33 -9.42 -13.24 -15.47
CA SER A 33 -8.18 -13.62 -16.12
C SER A 33 -7.03 -12.90 -15.41
N ILE A 34 -6.17 -13.68 -14.76
CA ILE A 34 -4.94 -13.18 -14.17
C ILE A 34 -3.85 -13.43 -15.22
N GLY A 35 -3.21 -12.36 -15.70
CA GLY A 35 -2.11 -12.40 -16.68
C GLY A 35 -1.02 -13.43 -16.34
N GLU A 36 -0.14 -13.69 -17.31
CA GLU A 36 0.93 -14.67 -17.18
C GLU A 36 1.82 -14.41 -15.94
N HIS A 37 2.51 -15.46 -15.49
CA HIS A 37 3.41 -15.46 -14.34
C HIS A 37 4.37 -14.24 -14.35
N PRO A 38 4.92 -13.81 -13.20
CA PRO A 38 6.03 -12.86 -13.23
C PRO A 38 7.12 -13.36 -14.19
N PRO A 39 7.95 -12.48 -14.80
CA PRO A 39 8.90 -12.89 -15.85
C PRO A 39 9.80 -14.07 -15.45
N GLY A 40 10.14 -14.16 -14.17
CA GLY A 40 10.88 -15.29 -13.59
C GLY A 40 10.03 -16.41 -12.96
N GLY A 41 8.74 -16.22 -12.73
CA GLY A 41 7.83 -17.22 -12.14
C GLY A 41 7.84 -17.33 -10.61
N TYR A 42 6.92 -18.14 -10.09
CA TYR A 42 6.87 -18.54 -8.67
C TYR A 42 7.58 -19.87 -8.50
N HIS A 43 8.50 -19.94 -7.54
CA HIS A 43 9.33 -21.12 -7.31
C HIS A 43 9.26 -21.56 -5.85
N PRO A 44 9.34 -22.86 -5.56
CA PRO A 44 9.56 -23.33 -4.20
C PRO A 44 10.86 -22.73 -3.62
N TRP A 45 10.88 -22.48 -2.32
CA TRP A 45 12.08 -22.23 -1.53
C TRP A 45 12.47 -23.52 -0.78
N PRO A 46 13.08 -24.51 -1.47
CA PRO A 46 13.13 -25.90 -1.02
C PRO A 46 13.86 -26.11 0.31
N ASP A 47 14.87 -25.31 0.60
CA ASP A 47 15.70 -25.49 1.80
C ASP A 47 15.26 -24.62 2.99
N PHE A 48 14.17 -23.83 2.88
CA PHE A 48 13.79 -22.91 3.95
C PHE A 48 13.55 -23.63 5.27
N VAL A 49 12.65 -24.60 5.29
CA VAL A 49 12.28 -25.37 6.50
C VAL A 49 13.49 -26.09 7.09
N LYS A 50 14.33 -26.68 6.23
CA LYS A 50 15.57 -27.34 6.64
C LYS A 50 16.51 -26.34 7.34
N LYS A 51 16.72 -25.16 6.75
CA LYS A 51 17.59 -24.11 7.32
C LYS A 51 17.03 -23.52 8.60
N VAL A 52 15.71 -23.41 8.75
CA VAL A 52 15.07 -23.03 10.03
C VAL A 52 15.44 -24.03 11.12
N VAL A 53 15.34 -25.34 10.83
CA VAL A 53 15.69 -26.39 11.78
C VAL A 53 17.18 -26.34 12.13
N GLU A 54 18.07 -26.22 11.14
CA GLU A 54 19.52 -26.10 11.35
C GLU A 54 19.87 -24.84 12.16
N HIS A 55 19.24 -23.71 11.87
CA HIS A 55 19.45 -22.46 12.59
C HIS A 55 19.01 -22.59 14.05
N LYS A 56 17.82 -23.13 14.31
CA LYS A 56 17.34 -23.42 15.67
C LYS A 56 18.32 -24.31 16.45
N GLN A 57 18.92 -25.31 15.80
CA GLN A 57 19.86 -26.24 16.46
C GLN A 57 21.11 -25.54 17.00
N ARG A 58 21.53 -24.41 16.43
CA ARG A 58 22.67 -23.62 16.91
C ARG A 58 22.47 -23.07 18.32
N TYR A 59 21.22 -22.97 18.77
CA TYR A 59 20.86 -22.38 20.06
C TYR A 59 20.45 -23.42 21.12
N ARG A 60 20.70 -24.73 20.90
CA ARG A 60 20.26 -25.82 21.80
C ARG A 60 20.74 -25.72 23.25
N SER A 61 21.80 -24.99 23.52
CA SER A 61 22.37 -24.78 24.85
C SER A 61 22.23 -23.33 25.33
N ASP A 62 21.33 -22.57 24.71
CA ASP A 62 21.19 -21.15 24.96
C ASP A 62 20.28 -20.88 26.17
N ASP A 63 20.82 -20.12 27.12
CA ASP A 63 20.14 -19.70 28.34
C ASP A 63 19.62 -18.25 28.25
N SER A 64 19.69 -17.63 27.07
CA SER A 64 19.11 -16.30 26.82
C SER A 64 17.64 -16.25 27.24
N SER A 65 17.31 -15.22 28.03
CA SER A 65 15.98 -15.01 28.59
C SER A 65 15.43 -13.66 28.14
N PHE A 66 14.21 -13.68 27.61
CA PHE A 66 13.54 -12.44 27.21
C PHE A 66 13.10 -11.60 28.39
N SER A 67 13.32 -10.30 28.25
CA SER A 67 12.99 -9.30 29.27
C SER A 67 11.47 -9.16 29.46
N SER A 68 10.73 -9.27 28.36
CA SER A 68 9.27 -9.27 28.31
C SER A 68 8.82 -10.56 27.61
N PRO A 69 8.18 -11.51 28.32
CA PRO A 69 7.71 -12.72 27.67
C PRO A 69 6.61 -12.37 26.65
N PRO A 70 6.62 -12.97 25.45
CA PRO A 70 5.54 -12.79 24.48
C PRO A 70 4.21 -13.31 25.03
N ALA A 71 3.12 -12.85 24.42
CA ALA A 71 1.77 -13.26 24.80
C ALA A 71 1.66 -14.78 24.76
N THR A 72 1.31 -15.37 25.90
CA THR A 72 1.05 -16.81 25.96
C THR A 72 -0.29 -17.09 25.28
N PRO A 73 -0.35 -18.04 24.33
CA PRO A 73 -1.62 -18.51 23.79
C PRO A 73 -2.52 -18.94 24.96
N ARG A 74 -3.62 -18.21 25.17
CA ARG A 74 -4.65 -18.65 26.11
C ARG A 74 -5.50 -19.68 25.37
N GLY A 75 -5.73 -20.84 25.98
CA GLY A 75 -6.64 -21.85 25.41
C GLY A 75 -8.02 -21.25 25.16
N GLY A 76 -8.58 -21.49 23.97
CA GLY A 76 -9.89 -21.00 23.55
C GLY A 76 -9.96 -20.74 22.05
N HIS A 77 -11.14 -20.91 21.45
CA HIS A 77 -11.38 -20.59 20.04
C HIS A 77 -11.56 -19.07 19.87
N ILE A 78 -10.73 -18.44 19.05
CA ILE A 78 -10.86 -17.03 18.69
C ILE A 78 -11.64 -16.95 17.37
N VAL A 79 -12.74 -16.20 17.35
CA VAL A 79 -13.54 -15.91 16.13
C VAL A 79 -13.23 -14.51 15.64
N LEU A 80 -12.86 -14.36 14.38
CA LEU A 80 -12.30 -13.11 13.85
C LEU A 80 -12.80 -12.74 12.46
N GLU A 81 -12.88 -11.42 12.25
CA GLU A 81 -12.98 -10.75 10.95
C GLU A 81 -11.58 -10.48 10.37
N GLU A 82 -11.48 -9.89 9.17
CA GLU A 82 -10.20 -9.60 8.48
C GLU A 82 -9.21 -8.80 9.34
N MET A 83 -9.68 -7.74 10.02
CA MET A 83 -8.86 -6.95 10.94
C MET A 83 -8.35 -7.78 12.12
N GLY A 84 -9.08 -8.84 12.49
CA GLY A 84 -8.72 -9.74 13.56
C GLY A 84 -7.39 -10.46 13.31
N ILE A 85 -7.10 -10.86 12.06
CA ILE A 85 -5.80 -11.48 11.71
C ILE A 85 -4.67 -10.49 12.01
N ARG A 86 -4.83 -9.23 11.61
CA ARG A 86 -3.82 -8.19 11.80
C ARG A 86 -3.55 -7.95 13.28
N CYS A 87 -4.60 -7.84 14.08
CA CYS A 87 -4.50 -7.73 15.54
C CYS A 87 -3.81 -8.94 16.18
N LEU A 88 -4.11 -10.17 15.73
CA LEU A 88 -3.45 -11.37 16.23
C LEU A 88 -1.94 -11.36 15.96
N LEU A 89 -1.52 -10.96 14.75
CA LEU A 89 -0.10 -10.83 14.44
C LEU A 89 0.57 -9.84 15.39
N TYR A 90 -0.04 -8.68 15.62
CA TYR A 90 0.49 -7.71 16.58
C TYR A 90 0.61 -8.30 18.00
N MET A 91 -0.42 -8.99 18.49
CA MET A 91 -0.42 -9.57 19.84
C MET A 91 0.62 -10.69 20.02
N TYR A 92 0.73 -11.60 19.04
CA TYR A 92 1.55 -12.81 19.19
C TYR A 92 2.95 -12.67 18.59
N TRP A 93 3.12 -11.91 17.51
CA TRP A 93 4.42 -11.75 16.86
C TRP A 93 5.15 -10.51 17.36
N GLY A 94 4.46 -9.41 17.66
CA GLY A 94 5.08 -8.12 17.98
C GLY A 94 6.13 -8.20 19.08
N THR A 95 5.75 -8.65 20.29
CA THR A 95 6.68 -8.80 21.41
C THR A 95 7.78 -9.81 21.13
N ALA A 96 7.44 -10.94 20.50
CA ALA A 96 8.40 -12.00 20.19
C ALA A 96 9.51 -11.50 19.25
N ILE A 97 9.13 -10.81 18.17
CA ILE A 97 10.08 -10.29 17.18
C ILE A 97 10.94 -9.17 17.77
N SER A 98 10.36 -8.26 18.58
CA SER A 98 11.14 -7.21 19.24
C SER A 98 12.17 -7.77 20.22
N GLU A 99 11.83 -8.84 20.95
CA GLU A 99 12.78 -9.55 21.82
C GLU A 99 13.86 -10.28 21.01
N MET A 100 13.48 -10.95 19.90
CA MET A 100 14.44 -11.51 18.95
C MET A 100 15.40 -10.44 18.42
N GLY A 101 14.90 -9.26 18.04
CA GLY A 101 15.72 -8.13 17.59
C GLY A 101 16.74 -7.69 18.63
N ARG A 102 16.33 -7.55 19.89
CA ARG A 102 17.24 -7.24 21.03
C ARG A 102 18.30 -8.32 21.24
N GLU A 103 17.92 -9.58 21.09
CA GLU A 103 18.84 -10.70 21.23
C GLU A 103 19.91 -10.69 20.12
N LEU A 104 19.54 -10.36 18.87
CA LEU A 104 20.50 -10.18 17.78
C LEU A 104 21.50 -9.06 18.07
N VAL A 105 21.05 -7.95 18.67
CA VAL A 105 21.95 -6.87 19.13
C VAL A 105 22.89 -7.34 20.22
N THR A 106 22.37 -8.04 21.22
CA THR A 106 23.15 -8.56 22.36
C THR A 106 24.24 -9.52 21.91
N ARG A 107 23.98 -10.26 20.83
CA ARG A 107 24.94 -11.19 20.20
C ARG A 107 25.92 -10.51 19.24
N GLY A 108 25.76 -9.22 18.97
CA GLY A 108 26.62 -8.48 18.04
C GLY A 108 26.37 -8.80 16.57
N GLU A 109 25.24 -9.43 16.24
CA GLU A 109 24.84 -9.70 14.84
C GLU A 109 24.38 -8.40 14.14
N THR A 110 23.96 -7.41 14.91
CA THR A 110 23.57 -6.07 14.45
C THR A 110 23.79 -5.04 15.54
N SER A 111 23.99 -3.79 15.15
CA SER A 111 24.03 -2.67 16.08
C SER A 111 22.65 -2.20 16.54
N GLU A 112 21.60 -2.57 15.79
CA GLU A 112 20.25 -2.03 15.96
C GLU A 112 19.20 -3.14 15.93
N ALA A 113 18.21 -3.02 16.80
CA ALA A 113 17.18 -4.05 16.96
C ALA A 113 16.18 -4.01 15.80
N LEU A 114 15.79 -5.20 15.36
CA LEU A 114 14.66 -5.39 14.46
C LEU A 114 13.35 -5.17 15.23
N GLU A 115 12.46 -4.38 14.65
CA GLU A 115 11.16 -4.04 15.22
C GLU A 115 10.02 -4.52 14.30
N PHE A 116 8.90 -4.89 14.90
CA PHE A 116 7.65 -5.24 14.21
C PHE A 116 6.66 -4.07 14.36
N ALA A 117 6.14 -3.60 13.24
CA ALA A 117 5.19 -2.49 13.25
C ALA A 117 4.12 -2.63 12.15
N TRP A 118 3.05 -1.87 12.32
CA TRP A 118 2.13 -1.55 11.24
C TRP A 118 2.87 -0.79 10.13
N SER A 119 2.42 -0.93 8.88
CA SER A 119 3.11 -0.34 7.73
C SER A 119 3.17 1.19 7.74
N ASP A 120 2.26 1.85 8.43
CA ASP A 120 2.21 3.31 8.63
C ASP A 120 3.37 3.84 9.49
N ALA A 121 4.01 2.99 10.28
CA ALA A 121 5.21 3.34 11.04
C ALA A 121 6.42 3.63 10.14
N VAL A 122 6.44 3.09 8.91
CA VAL A 122 7.52 3.29 7.94
C VAL A 122 7.10 4.31 6.89
N ARG A 123 7.48 5.57 7.12
CA ARG A 123 7.04 6.73 6.31
C ARG A 123 7.43 6.64 4.83
N ASP A 124 8.59 6.06 4.54
CA ASP A 124 9.13 5.99 3.18
C ASP A 124 8.76 4.68 2.46
N LEU A 125 7.91 3.85 3.06
CA LEU A 125 7.42 2.62 2.44
C LEU A 125 6.45 2.95 1.30
N LEU A 126 6.76 2.45 0.10
CA LEU A 126 5.88 2.54 -1.06
C LEU A 126 4.94 1.34 -1.07
N GLY A 127 3.63 1.63 -1.22
CA GLY A 127 2.55 0.67 -1.04
C GLY A 127 2.06 0.56 0.41
N TRP A 128 1.09 -0.33 0.62
CA TRP A 128 0.39 -0.51 1.89
C TRP A 128 0.36 -1.99 2.28
N PRO A 129 1.49 -2.62 2.66
CA PRO A 129 1.44 -3.92 3.32
C PRO A 129 0.76 -3.81 4.68
N ASP A 130 0.44 -4.94 5.30
CA ASP A 130 -0.28 -4.92 6.58
C ASP A 130 0.67 -4.64 7.75
N HIS A 131 1.83 -5.30 7.75
CA HIS A 131 2.89 -5.06 8.72
C HIS A 131 4.25 -5.12 8.05
N VAL A 132 5.25 -4.63 8.75
CA VAL A 132 6.65 -4.66 8.32
C VAL A 132 7.56 -5.00 9.49
N LEU A 133 8.68 -5.63 9.17
CA LEU A 133 9.86 -5.61 10.03
C LEU A 133 10.74 -4.45 9.60
N HIS A 134 11.26 -3.67 10.53
CA HIS A 134 12.14 -2.55 10.20
C HIS A 134 13.29 -2.39 11.19
N VAL A 135 14.35 -1.74 10.73
CA VAL A 135 15.46 -1.24 11.56
C VAL A 135 15.62 0.23 11.23
N ASN A 136 15.51 1.12 12.22
CA ASN A 136 15.60 2.58 12.02
C ASN A 136 14.73 3.12 10.87
N GLY A 137 13.48 2.67 10.81
CA GLY A 137 12.55 3.08 9.76
C GLY A 137 12.89 2.56 8.36
N ARG A 138 13.87 1.65 8.20
CA ARG A 138 14.13 0.94 6.94
C ARG A 138 13.48 -0.43 6.96
N CYS A 139 12.66 -0.72 5.94
CA CYS A 139 11.95 -1.99 5.83
C CYS A 139 12.94 -3.15 5.60
N LYS A 140 12.82 -4.20 6.39
CA LYS A 140 13.64 -5.41 6.34
C LYS A 140 12.84 -6.63 5.89
N ALA A 141 11.57 -6.72 6.27
CA ALA A 141 10.65 -7.72 5.75
C ALA A 141 9.23 -7.16 5.63
N ILE A 142 8.48 -7.66 4.65
CA ILE A 142 7.08 -7.27 4.39
C ILE A 142 6.15 -8.38 4.86
N ILE A 143 5.09 -8.05 5.58
CA ILE A 143 4.09 -9.03 6.01
C ILE A 143 2.73 -8.70 5.41
N LEU A 144 2.15 -9.68 4.73
CA LEU A 144 0.79 -9.65 4.21
C LEU A 144 -0.11 -10.60 4.98
N ALA A 145 -1.14 -10.04 5.59
CA ALA A 145 -2.18 -10.75 6.31
C ALA A 145 -3.38 -10.91 5.39
N LYS A 146 -3.77 -12.15 5.11
CA LYS A 146 -4.89 -12.48 4.22
C LYS A 146 -5.85 -13.43 4.90
N THR A 147 -7.13 -13.33 4.59
CA THR A 147 -8.11 -14.34 5.01
C THR A 147 -7.83 -15.66 4.31
N ARG A 148 -8.33 -16.76 4.86
CA ARG A 148 -8.23 -18.08 4.23
C ARG A 148 -8.85 -18.10 2.82
N LEU A 149 -9.98 -17.40 2.63
CA LEU A 149 -10.64 -17.28 1.32
C LEU A 149 -9.79 -16.52 0.28
N GLU A 150 -8.96 -15.59 0.72
CA GLU A 150 -8.05 -14.86 -0.16
C GLU A 150 -6.79 -15.65 -0.51
N LEU A 151 -6.48 -16.73 0.21
CA LEU A 151 -5.34 -17.60 -0.04
C LEU A 151 -5.72 -18.94 -0.68
N ASP A 152 -6.96 -19.39 -0.51
CA ASP A 152 -7.48 -20.61 -1.13
C ASP A 152 -7.88 -20.34 -2.59
N ASP A 153 -7.01 -20.67 -3.55
CA ASP A 153 -7.33 -20.67 -4.98
C ASP A 153 -7.35 -22.09 -5.55
N SER A 154 -8.56 -22.65 -5.62
CA SER A 154 -8.86 -23.98 -6.18
C SER A 154 -8.52 -24.15 -7.67
N THR A 155 -8.04 -23.09 -8.35
CA THR A 155 -7.78 -23.09 -9.80
C THR A 155 -6.32 -22.88 -10.20
N SER A 156 -5.36 -22.90 -9.26
CA SER A 156 -3.95 -22.64 -9.58
C SER A 156 -3.14 -23.91 -9.92
N ASP A 157 -2.44 -23.88 -11.06
CA ASP A 157 -1.53 -24.94 -11.56
C ASP A 157 -0.28 -25.16 -10.68
N LEU A 158 -0.11 -24.38 -9.60
CA LEU A 158 0.95 -24.54 -8.60
C LEU A 158 0.46 -25.30 -7.36
N GLY A 159 -0.29 -26.38 -7.56
CA GLY A 159 -0.69 -27.30 -6.49
C GLY A 159 -1.59 -26.69 -5.40
N GLY A 160 -2.38 -25.65 -5.74
CA GLY A 160 -3.43 -25.12 -4.86
C GLY A 160 -2.97 -24.44 -3.57
N LEU A 161 -1.70 -23.99 -3.47
CA LEU A 161 -1.11 -23.66 -2.16
C LEU A 161 -1.20 -22.18 -1.72
N VAL A 162 -1.41 -21.22 -2.62
CA VAL A 162 -1.59 -19.78 -2.31
C VAL A 162 -2.27 -19.08 -3.50
N SER A 163 -3.22 -18.18 -3.25
CA SER A 163 -3.82 -17.34 -4.29
C SER A 163 -2.79 -16.59 -5.13
N LYS A 164 -2.93 -16.71 -6.46
CA LYS A 164 -2.06 -16.05 -7.44
C LYS A 164 -2.01 -14.53 -7.21
N LEU A 165 -3.11 -13.91 -6.76
CA LEU A 165 -3.19 -12.48 -6.47
C LEU A 165 -2.33 -12.07 -5.26
N ALA A 166 -2.33 -12.88 -4.19
CA ALA A 166 -1.53 -12.60 -3.00
C ALA A 166 -0.03 -12.71 -3.29
N LEU A 167 0.37 -13.69 -4.12
CA LEU A 167 1.76 -13.82 -4.58
C LEU A 167 2.18 -12.68 -5.52
N GLN A 168 1.29 -12.23 -6.40
CA GLN A 168 1.54 -11.04 -7.24
C GLN A 168 1.76 -9.79 -6.38
N GLN A 169 0.90 -9.57 -5.38
CA GLN A 169 1.06 -8.46 -4.44
C GLN A 169 2.38 -8.55 -3.67
N MET A 170 2.73 -9.72 -3.13
CA MET A 170 4.01 -9.92 -2.44
C MET A 170 5.19 -9.64 -3.37
N PHE A 171 5.18 -10.20 -4.59
CA PHE A 171 6.23 -9.95 -5.57
C PHE A 171 6.38 -8.46 -5.87
N ALA A 172 5.28 -7.77 -6.15
CA ALA A 172 5.25 -6.34 -6.38
C ALA A 172 5.91 -5.55 -5.24
N TYR A 173 5.51 -5.81 -3.99
CA TYR A 173 6.07 -5.12 -2.83
C TYR A 173 7.55 -5.39 -2.60
N LEU A 174 8.00 -6.65 -2.74
CA LEU A 174 9.42 -6.97 -2.61
C LEU A 174 10.24 -6.34 -3.73
N ARG A 175 9.69 -6.28 -4.95
CA ARG A 175 10.33 -5.62 -6.10
C ARG A 175 10.48 -4.13 -5.87
N LEU A 176 9.43 -3.46 -5.43
CA LEU A 176 9.48 -2.06 -5.03
C LEU A 176 10.55 -1.87 -3.94
N ASN A 177 10.47 -2.61 -2.83
CA ASN A 177 11.37 -2.38 -1.70
C ASN A 177 12.84 -2.70 -2.00
N ALA A 178 13.13 -3.76 -2.74
CA ALA A 178 14.50 -4.16 -3.07
C ALA A 178 15.15 -3.18 -4.06
N HIS A 179 14.39 -2.66 -5.02
CA HIS A 179 14.94 -1.83 -6.09
C HIS A 179 15.22 -0.38 -5.69
N TYR A 180 14.39 0.18 -4.79
CA TYR A 180 14.42 1.60 -4.43
C TYR A 180 15.22 1.91 -3.15
N GLY A 181 16.00 0.94 -2.66
CA GLY A 181 16.91 1.15 -1.54
C GLY A 181 16.25 1.12 -0.16
N PHE A 182 14.98 0.73 -0.07
CA PHE A 182 14.26 0.54 1.20
C PHE A 182 14.57 -0.81 1.86
N GLY A 183 15.07 -1.77 1.09
CA GLY A 183 15.97 -2.80 1.60
C GLY A 183 15.32 -4.12 2.05
N SER A 184 14.16 -4.47 1.52
CA SER A 184 13.57 -5.79 1.79
C SER A 184 13.50 -6.65 0.55
N VAL A 185 14.08 -7.85 0.63
CA VAL A 185 13.88 -8.95 -0.31
C VAL A 185 13.09 -10.09 0.33
N TYR A 186 12.59 -9.87 1.56
CA TYR A 186 12.00 -10.89 2.40
C TYR A 186 10.55 -10.57 2.69
N GLY A 187 9.68 -11.57 2.54
CA GLY A 187 8.26 -11.43 2.76
C GLY A 187 7.69 -12.55 3.62
N ILE A 188 6.56 -12.28 4.27
CA ILE A 188 5.73 -13.29 4.93
C ILE A 188 4.30 -13.10 4.44
N LEU A 189 3.73 -14.16 3.90
CA LEU A 189 2.29 -14.24 3.64
C LEU A 189 1.66 -15.11 4.72
N THR A 190 0.57 -14.67 5.33
CA THR A 190 -0.03 -15.42 6.43
C THR A 190 -1.53 -15.22 6.50
N ASN A 191 -2.25 -16.28 6.89
CA ASN A 191 -3.63 -16.21 7.37
C ASN A 191 -3.73 -16.52 8.87
N PHE A 192 -2.62 -16.34 9.59
CA PHE A 192 -2.39 -16.75 10.98
C PHE A 192 -2.32 -18.26 11.20
N GLU A 193 -3.22 -19.06 10.61
CA GLU A 193 -3.20 -20.54 10.70
C GLU A 193 -1.99 -21.15 9.98
N SER A 194 -1.60 -20.57 8.85
CA SER A 194 -0.50 -20.99 8.00
C SER A 194 0.27 -19.77 7.52
N SER A 195 1.59 -19.89 7.49
CA SER A 195 2.48 -18.83 7.05
C SER A 195 3.47 -19.34 6.01
N TRP A 196 3.62 -18.60 4.92
CA TRP A 196 4.56 -18.84 3.84
C TRP A 196 5.62 -17.76 3.86
N PHE A 197 6.88 -18.17 3.78
CA PHE A 197 8.02 -17.27 3.78
C PHE A 197 8.50 -17.07 2.35
N CYS A 198 8.68 -15.81 1.98
CA CYS A 198 8.99 -15.40 0.62
C CYS A 198 10.37 -14.76 0.56
N LYS A 199 11.09 -15.03 -0.53
CA LYS A 199 12.34 -14.34 -0.88
C LYS A 199 12.33 -13.92 -2.34
N LEU A 200 12.69 -12.68 -2.61
CA LEU A 200 12.99 -12.22 -3.96
C LEU A 200 14.40 -12.67 -4.35
N ASP A 201 14.51 -13.39 -5.46
CA ASP A 201 15.77 -13.86 -6.04
C ASP A 201 15.83 -13.46 -7.52
N GLY A 202 16.42 -12.29 -7.78
CA GLY A 202 16.35 -11.62 -9.09
C GLY A 202 14.91 -11.27 -9.50
N ASP A 203 14.42 -11.88 -10.58
CA ASP A 203 13.05 -11.73 -11.08
C ASP A 203 12.12 -12.88 -10.62
N ARG A 204 12.58 -13.74 -9.70
CA ARG A 204 11.83 -14.89 -9.18
C ARG A 204 11.35 -14.62 -7.77
N LEU A 205 10.13 -15.07 -7.46
CA LEU A 205 9.64 -15.15 -6.09
C LEU A 205 9.80 -16.59 -5.58
N LEU A 206 10.70 -16.79 -4.62
CA LEU A 206 10.82 -18.04 -3.88
C LEU A 206 9.80 -18.07 -2.75
N VAL A 207 9.06 -19.16 -2.60
CA VAL A 207 8.00 -19.33 -1.60
C VAL A 207 8.22 -20.65 -0.84
N SER A 208 8.28 -20.60 0.49
CA SER A 208 8.44 -21.79 1.33
C SER A 208 7.19 -22.68 1.31
N GLU A 209 7.34 -23.92 1.76
CA GLU A 209 6.19 -24.69 2.27
C GLU A 209 5.52 -23.96 3.45
N PRO A 210 4.20 -24.13 3.65
CA PRO A 210 3.49 -23.49 4.75
C PRO A 210 3.96 -24.03 6.10
N ILE A 211 4.20 -23.14 7.04
CA ILE A 211 4.39 -23.47 8.46
C ILE A 211 3.09 -23.23 9.18
N LYS A 212 2.54 -24.27 9.82
CA LYS A 212 1.26 -24.15 10.52
C LYS A 212 1.43 -23.58 11.92
N ALA A 213 0.44 -22.81 12.37
CA ALA A 213 0.36 -22.25 13.72
C ALA A 213 0.53 -23.30 14.82
N SER A 214 -0.05 -24.50 14.62
CA SER A 214 -0.03 -25.60 15.58
C SER A 214 1.24 -26.46 15.52
N GLU A 215 2.12 -26.25 14.54
CA GLU A 215 3.37 -27.00 14.42
C GLU A 215 4.45 -26.44 15.35
N CYS A 216 5.28 -27.33 15.88
CA CYS A 216 6.42 -26.97 16.75
C CYS A 216 7.78 -27.38 16.15
N ARG A 217 7.80 -27.97 14.94
CA ARG A 217 9.01 -28.61 14.35
C ARG A 217 9.12 -28.47 12.81
N PRO A 218 9.56 -27.31 12.28
CA PRO A 218 9.78 -26.06 13.02
C PRO A 218 8.46 -25.34 13.27
N GLY A 219 8.34 -24.69 14.44
CA GLY A 219 7.22 -23.80 14.70
C GLY A 219 7.43 -22.42 14.09
N ILE A 220 6.38 -21.61 14.08
CA ILE A 220 6.39 -20.26 13.50
C ILE A 220 7.45 -19.35 14.13
N TYR A 221 7.65 -19.41 15.46
CA TYR A 221 8.67 -18.59 16.12
C TYR A 221 10.10 -18.98 15.70
N ALA A 222 10.36 -20.27 15.42
CA ALA A 222 11.64 -20.69 14.86
C ALA A 222 11.87 -20.11 13.45
N ALA A 223 10.81 -20.05 12.64
CA ALA A 223 10.88 -19.47 11.31
C ALA A 223 11.02 -17.94 11.32
N LEU A 224 10.29 -17.24 12.20
CA LEU A 224 10.44 -15.80 12.43
C LEU A 224 11.84 -15.46 12.94
N TRP A 225 12.41 -16.28 13.82
CA TRP A 225 13.78 -16.10 14.31
C TRP A 225 14.79 -16.21 13.17
N TYR A 226 14.68 -17.26 12.36
CA TYR A 226 15.55 -17.44 11.20
C TYR A 226 15.42 -16.31 10.18
N LEU A 227 14.19 -15.88 9.85
CA LEU A 227 13.97 -14.77 8.94
C LEU A 227 14.52 -13.45 9.50
N SER A 228 14.34 -13.19 10.80
CA SER A 228 14.88 -12.00 11.47
C SER A 228 16.41 -11.94 11.36
N HIS A 229 17.07 -13.08 11.56
CA HIS A 229 18.51 -13.21 11.37
C HIS A 229 18.92 -12.91 9.91
N LEU A 230 18.21 -13.48 8.92
CA LEU A 230 18.48 -13.17 7.50
C LEU A 230 18.26 -11.69 7.17
N ALA A 231 17.14 -11.11 7.60
CA ALA A 231 16.73 -9.75 7.24
C ALA A 231 17.66 -8.68 7.82
N VAL A 232 18.34 -9.00 8.91
CA VAL A 232 19.33 -8.14 9.56
C VAL A 232 20.72 -8.27 8.91
N LEU A 233 21.15 -9.49 8.59
CA LEU A 233 22.50 -9.75 8.06
C LEU A 233 22.63 -9.50 6.55
N ASP A 234 21.60 -9.77 5.77
CA ASP A 234 21.67 -9.65 4.33
C ASP A 234 21.63 -8.17 3.91
N ASP A 235 22.59 -7.77 3.07
CA ASP A 235 22.50 -6.52 2.32
C ASP A 235 21.65 -6.74 1.06
N PRO A 236 20.46 -6.10 0.96
CA PRO A 236 19.56 -6.24 -0.19
C PRO A 236 20.21 -5.90 -1.52
N LYS A 237 21.19 -4.97 -1.51
CA LYS A 237 21.93 -4.56 -2.71
C LYS A 237 22.82 -5.67 -3.27
N SER A 238 23.17 -6.66 -2.45
CA SER A 238 23.97 -7.82 -2.86
C SER A 238 23.14 -8.94 -3.50
N ILE A 239 21.82 -8.92 -3.32
CA ILE A 239 20.92 -10.04 -3.66
C ILE A 239 20.19 -9.82 -4.99
N VAL A 240 19.94 -8.57 -5.38
CA VAL A 240 19.16 -8.26 -6.59
C VAL A 240 20.07 -7.67 -7.66
N SER A 241 20.33 -8.44 -8.73
CA SER A 241 20.88 -7.91 -9.98
C SER A 241 19.86 -6.96 -10.63
N SER A 242 20.34 -6.00 -11.43
CA SER A 242 19.45 -5.13 -12.22
C SER A 242 18.38 -5.96 -12.96
N PRO A 243 17.11 -5.55 -12.91
CA PRO A 243 15.99 -6.37 -13.39
C PRO A 243 16.04 -6.54 -14.91
N SER A 244 15.51 -7.67 -15.39
CA SER A 244 15.04 -7.73 -16.77
C SER A 244 13.77 -6.87 -16.91
N HIS A 245 13.74 -6.04 -17.95
CA HIS A 245 12.79 -4.95 -18.19
C HIS A 245 11.34 -5.36 -18.49
N ASP A 246 10.88 -6.54 -18.10
CA ASP A 246 9.60 -7.05 -18.60
C ASP A 246 8.40 -6.48 -17.80
N LEU A 247 8.13 -5.19 -18.01
CA LEU A 247 6.95 -4.44 -17.56
C LEU A 247 5.64 -4.98 -18.20
N ALA A 248 5.72 -5.83 -19.23
CA ALA A 248 4.57 -6.26 -20.02
C ALA A 248 3.66 -7.26 -19.28
N ALA A 249 4.24 -8.23 -18.56
CA ALA A 249 3.46 -9.20 -17.78
C ALA A 249 2.62 -8.51 -16.69
N THR A 250 3.19 -7.45 -16.12
CA THR A 250 2.58 -6.69 -15.06
C THR A 250 1.41 -5.83 -15.57
N LYS A 251 1.54 -5.26 -16.77
CA LYS A 251 0.49 -4.46 -17.44
C LYS A 251 -0.86 -5.19 -17.57
N LEU A 252 -0.84 -6.50 -17.88
CA LEU A 252 -2.05 -7.29 -18.15
C LEU A 252 -3.01 -7.44 -16.96
N VAL A 253 -2.48 -7.61 -15.74
CA VAL A 253 -3.33 -7.76 -14.53
C VAL A 253 -4.03 -6.43 -14.21
N PHE A 254 -3.30 -5.33 -14.37
CA PHE A 254 -3.81 -4.01 -14.05
C PHE A 254 -4.77 -3.47 -15.10
N ASP A 255 -4.60 -3.83 -16.37
CA ASP A 255 -5.59 -3.58 -17.42
C ASP A 255 -6.97 -4.11 -17.02
N SER A 256 -7.05 -5.32 -16.43
CA SER A 256 -8.33 -5.88 -15.98
C SER A 256 -8.98 -5.09 -14.84
N ILE A 257 -8.18 -4.59 -13.90
CA ILE A 257 -8.69 -3.77 -12.78
C ILE A 257 -9.18 -2.42 -13.31
N PHE A 258 -8.37 -1.76 -14.14
CA PHE A 258 -8.67 -0.48 -14.74
C PHE A 258 -9.92 -0.54 -15.63
N LYS A 259 -10.00 -1.52 -16.55
CA LYS A 259 -11.17 -1.75 -17.41
C LYS A 259 -12.46 -1.90 -16.61
N ARG A 260 -12.43 -2.67 -15.53
CA ARG A 260 -13.62 -2.87 -14.69
C ARG A 260 -14.02 -1.61 -13.93
N ALA A 261 -13.05 -0.80 -13.52
CA ALA A 261 -13.33 0.51 -12.97
C ALA A 261 -13.97 1.44 -14.01
N CYS A 262 -13.50 1.45 -15.27
CA CYS A 262 -14.14 2.17 -16.37
C CYS A 262 -15.59 1.72 -16.58
N VAL A 263 -15.83 0.40 -16.66
CA VAL A 263 -17.20 -0.15 -16.80
C VAL A 263 -18.07 0.23 -15.61
N ALA A 264 -17.55 0.16 -14.38
CA ALA A 264 -18.29 0.57 -13.18
C ALA A 264 -18.55 2.08 -13.12
N ALA A 265 -17.75 2.90 -13.80
CA ALA A 265 -17.92 4.33 -13.95
C ALA A 265 -18.81 4.72 -15.15
N ASP A 266 -19.30 3.75 -15.94
CA ASP A 266 -19.99 3.99 -17.23
C ASP A 266 -19.13 4.78 -18.24
N LEU A 267 -17.83 4.47 -18.28
CA LEU A 267 -16.84 5.09 -19.17
C LEU A 267 -16.33 4.10 -20.23
N HIS A 268 -15.99 4.64 -21.40
CA HIS A 268 -15.48 3.85 -22.52
C HIS A 268 -13.99 3.52 -22.30
N GLU A 269 -13.67 2.24 -22.11
CA GLU A 269 -12.32 1.80 -21.73
C GLU A 269 -11.23 2.15 -22.76
N ALA A 270 -11.56 2.13 -24.05
CA ALA A 270 -10.59 2.38 -25.12
C ALA A 270 -10.00 3.79 -25.02
N ASP A 271 -10.83 4.75 -24.64
CA ASP A 271 -10.50 6.17 -24.59
C ASP A 271 -9.52 6.45 -23.44
N MET A 272 -9.49 5.62 -22.40
CA MET A 272 -8.62 5.80 -21.23
C MET A 272 -7.35 4.94 -21.31
N LEU A 273 -7.44 3.76 -21.94
CA LEU A 273 -6.30 2.83 -22.07
C LEU A 273 -5.23 3.32 -23.05
N GLU A 274 -5.59 4.21 -23.99
CA GLU A 274 -4.66 4.78 -24.96
C GLU A 274 -3.62 5.72 -24.30
N TYR A 275 -3.99 6.37 -23.19
CA TYR A 275 -3.20 7.46 -22.63
C TYR A 275 -2.37 7.11 -21.40
N TYR A 276 -2.74 6.07 -20.64
CA TYR A 276 -1.99 5.76 -19.43
C TYR A 276 -0.59 5.21 -19.75
N ARG A 277 0.36 5.50 -18.87
CA ARG A 277 1.78 5.16 -19.03
C ARG A 277 2.20 4.06 -18.06
N VAL A 278 3.31 3.39 -18.36
CA VAL A 278 3.93 2.48 -17.39
C VAL A 278 5.35 2.98 -17.18
N TYR A 279 5.61 3.40 -15.94
CA TYR A 279 6.90 3.91 -15.53
C TYR A 279 7.59 2.91 -14.62
N ASP A 280 8.89 2.79 -14.79
CA ASP A 280 9.73 2.26 -13.73
C ASP A 280 9.76 3.31 -12.61
N LEU A 281 9.60 2.91 -11.35
CA LEU A 281 9.55 3.89 -10.26
C LEU A 281 10.91 4.60 -10.08
N LYS A 282 12.00 4.14 -10.75
CA LYS A 282 13.30 4.83 -10.80
C LYS A 282 13.27 6.11 -11.62
N SER A 283 12.31 6.24 -12.53
CA SER A 283 12.11 7.49 -13.26
C SER A 283 11.46 8.56 -12.38
N VAL A 284 11.12 8.24 -11.13
CA VAL A 284 10.47 9.13 -10.18
C VAL A 284 11.38 9.39 -8.99
N GLU A 285 11.74 10.65 -8.79
CA GLU A 285 12.45 11.10 -7.58
C GLU A 285 11.44 11.65 -6.56
N PHE A 286 11.15 10.89 -5.51
CA PHE A 286 10.26 11.33 -4.42
C PHE A 286 10.97 12.33 -3.50
N HIS A 287 10.30 13.43 -3.15
CA HIS A 287 10.85 14.45 -2.23
C HIS A 287 10.18 14.44 -0.86
N SER A 288 8.86 14.65 -0.80
CA SER A 288 8.14 14.70 0.47
C SER A 288 6.74 14.12 0.35
N CYS A 289 6.35 13.29 1.32
CA CYS A 289 4.97 12.83 1.49
C CYS A 289 4.12 13.99 2.02
N LEU A 290 3.15 14.44 1.21
CA LEU A 290 2.19 15.47 1.60
C LEU A 290 1.06 14.91 2.47
N GLY A 291 0.73 13.63 2.28
CA GLY A 291 -0.28 12.97 3.10
C GLY A 291 -0.54 11.54 2.66
N ARG A 292 -1.10 10.76 3.59
CA ARG A 292 -1.60 9.41 3.35
C ARG A 292 -3.09 9.41 3.65
N PHE A 293 -3.91 9.19 2.63
CA PHE A 293 -5.37 9.30 2.72
C PHE A 293 -6.01 7.97 2.31
N GLY A 294 -6.45 7.19 3.30
CA GLY A 294 -6.96 5.84 3.06
C GLY A 294 -5.86 4.93 2.51
N SER A 295 -6.01 4.43 1.27
CA SER A 295 -4.98 3.65 0.54
C SER A 295 -4.31 4.43 -0.58
N SER A 296 -4.50 5.76 -0.62
CA SER A 296 -3.76 6.64 -1.50
C SER A 296 -2.69 7.40 -0.71
N SER A 297 -1.62 7.77 -1.38
CA SER A 297 -0.54 8.56 -0.81
C SER A 297 -0.14 9.64 -1.79
N VAL A 298 0.06 10.86 -1.29
CA VAL A 298 0.36 12.03 -2.10
C VAL A 298 1.79 12.49 -1.81
N TYR A 299 2.58 12.71 -2.85
CA TYR A 299 3.98 13.08 -2.76
C TYR A 299 4.28 14.28 -3.65
N ARG A 300 5.17 15.17 -3.20
CA ARG A 300 5.97 15.98 -4.13
C ARG A 300 7.08 15.12 -4.69
N ALA A 301 7.27 15.16 -6.00
CA ALA A 301 8.25 14.36 -6.71
C ALA A 301 8.79 15.08 -7.95
N ARG A 302 9.74 14.43 -8.62
CA ARG A 302 10.22 14.81 -9.96
C ARG A 302 10.06 13.64 -10.91
N MET A 303 9.46 13.86 -12.07
CA MET A 303 9.31 12.88 -13.16
C MET A 303 9.81 13.51 -14.45
N ASP A 304 10.70 12.82 -15.17
CA ASP A 304 11.29 13.33 -16.43
C ASP A 304 11.82 14.78 -16.32
N GLU A 305 12.51 15.07 -15.21
CA GLU A 305 13.03 16.40 -14.82
C GLU A 305 11.97 17.46 -14.44
N GLU A 306 10.68 17.17 -14.57
CA GLU A 306 9.59 18.06 -14.18
C GLU A 306 9.17 17.85 -12.71
N ALA A 307 8.92 18.96 -12.00
CA ALA A 307 8.39 18.91 -10.65
C ALA A 307 6.88 18.61 -10.69
N VAL A 308 6.46 17.56 -9.98
CA VAL A 308 5.09 17.06 -10.00
C VAL A 308 4.58 16.76 -8.60
N VAL A 309 3.25 16.73 -8.46
CA VAL A 309 2.57 16.14 -7.31
C VAL A 309 2.01 14.79 -7.75
N LEU A 310 2.41 13.71 -7.08
CA LEU A 310 1.96 12.35 -7.38
C LEU A 310 0.94 11.86 -6.36
N LYS A 311 -0.25 11.51 -6.84
CA LYS A 311 -1.23 10.72 -6.08
C LYS A 311 -1.07 9.27 -6.48
N VAL A 312 -0.71 8.42 -5.53
CA VAL A 312 -0.37 7.01 -5.73
C VAL A 312 -1.38 6.13 -5.02
N LEU A 313 -1.96 5.15 -5.72
CA LEU A 313 -2.88 4.15 -5.20
C LEU A 313 -2.25 2.76 -5.23
N ASP A 314 -2.35 2.05 -4.11
CA ASP A 314 -2.04 0.64 -4.05
C ASP A 314 -3.23 -0.23 -4.48
N VAL A 315 -3.27 -0.49 -5.78
CA VAL A 315 -4.38 -1.24 -6.39
C VAL A 315 -4.32 -2.73 -6.06
N THR A 316 -3.18 -3.22 -5.56
CA THR A 316 -3.02 -4.62 -5.17
C THR A 316 -3.73 -4.92 -3.85
N GLN A 317 -3.82 -3.91 -2.96
CA GLN A 317 -4.54 -4.03 -1.70
C GLN A 317 -6.00 -3.60 -1.83
N ARG A 318 -6.28 -2.49 -2.53
CA ARG A 318 -7.63 -1.92 -2.65
C ARG A 318 -8.00 -1.64 -4.11
N PRO A 319 -8.21 -2.69 -4.93
CA PRO A 319 -8.52 -2.53 -6.35
C PRO A 319 -9.85 -1.80 -6.60
N HIS A 320 -10.78 -1.81 -5.64
CA HIS A 320 -12.07 -1.12 -5.75
C HIS A 320 -11.93 0.41 -5.78
N LEU A 321 -10.87 0.98 -5.19
CA LEU A 321 -10.61 2.42 -5.21
C LEU A 321 -10.12 2.92 -6.58
N MET A 322 -9.84 2.02 -7.52
CA MET A 322 -9.57 2.40 -8.90
C MET A 322 -10.76 3.14 -9.53
N LEU A 323 -11.99 2.86 -9.08
CA LEU A 323 -13.18 3.57 -9.53
C LEU A 323 -13.07 5.09 -9.28
N ASP A 324 -12.54 5.48 -8.12
CA ASP A 324 -12.40 6.89 -7.75
C ASP A 324 -11.36 7.58 -8.64
N PHE A 325 -10.25 6.92 -8.93
CA PHE A 325 -9.21 7.43 -9.83
C PHE A 325 -9.71 7.59 -11.27
N VAL A 326 -10.45 6.59 -11.77
CA VAL A 326 -11.03 6.63 -13.12
C VAL A 326 -12.07 7.75 -13.26
N ARG A 327 -12.88 8.00 -12.23
CA ARG A 327 -13.80 9.15 -12.18
C ARG A 327 -13.06 10.47 -12.13
N GLU A 328 -11.98 10.55 -11.36
CA GLU A 328 -11.16 11.75 -11.27
C GLU A 328 -10.52 12.08 -12.63
N ILE A 329 -10.01 11.09 -13.36
CA ILE A 329 -9.48 11.27 -14.72
C ILE A 329 -10.58 11.79 -15.68
N ASP A 330 -11.78 11.20 -15.68
CA ASP A 330 -12.91 11.69 -16.49
C ASP A 330 -13.32 13.13 -16.13
N ALA A 331 -13.23 13.51 -14.85
CA ALA A 331 -13.47 14.89 -14.44
C ALA A 331 -12.42 15.84 -15.04
N TYR A 332 -11.13 15.47 -15.06
CA TYR A 332 -10.08 16.26 -15.70
C TYR A 332 -10.31 16.43 -17.21
N ASP A 333 -10.72 15.37 -17.92
CA ASP A 333 -11.03 15.45 -19.36
C ASP A 333 -12.12 16.49 -19.65
N ARG A 334 -13.11 16.61 -18.75
CA ARG A 334 -14.19 17.62 -18.86
C ARG A 334 -13.75 19.03 -18.47
N LEU A 335 -12.73 19.14 -17.63
CA LEU A 335 -12.23 20.40 -17.05
C LEU A 335 -10.95 20.91 -17.72
N VAL A 336 -10.55 20.33 -18.86
CA VAL A 336 -9.35 20.73 -19.63
C VAL A 336 -9.25 22.24 -19.89
N ALA A 337 -10.39 22.91 -20.07
CA ALA A 337 -10.45 24.36 -20.32
C ALA A 337 -10.05 25.24 -19.12
N VAL A 338 -10.03 24.68 -17.90
CA VAL A 338 -9.73 25.38 -16.65
C VAL A 338 -8.54 24.79 -15.88
N GLU A 339 -7.80 23.86 -16.49
CA GLU A 339 -6.59 23.27 -15.92
C GLU A 339 -5.46 24.29 -15.70
N GLY A 340 -4.75 24.13 -14.59
CA GLY A 340 -3.74 25.08 -14.11
C GLY A 340 -4.31 26.42 -13.66
N VAL A 341 -5.64 26.60 -13.68
CA VAL A 341 -6.31 27.84 -13.27
C VAL A 341 -7.27 27.60 -12.12
N CYS A 342 -8.20 26.66 -12.29
CA CYS A 342 -9.24 26.33 -11.31
C CYS A 342 -9.07 24.93 -10.72
N VAL A 343 -8.39 24.05 -11.45
CA VAL A 343 -7.93 22.72 -11.01
C VAL A 343 -6.46 22.59 -11.42
N PRO A 344 -5.65 21.72 -10.79
CA PRO A 344 -4.29 21.44 -11.27
C PRO A 344 -4.28 20.96 -12.72
N LYS A 345 -3.12 20.90 -13.36
CA LYS A 345 -3.01 20.17 -14.63
C LYS A 345 -2.85 18.69 -14.31
N LEU A 346 -3.68 17.81 -14.88
CA LEU A 346 -3.37 16.39 -14.92
C LEU A 346 -2.32 16.18 -16.03
N LEU A 347 -1.08 15.96 -15.62
CA LEU A 347 0.03 15.82 -16.56
C LEU A 347 0.00 14.43 -17.17
N GLU A 348 -0.06 13.41 -16.32
CA GLU A 348 -0.01 12.01 -16.72
C GLU A 348 -0.66 11.09 -15.68
N TYR A 349 -0.98 9.86 -16.07
CA TYR A 349 -1.40 8.81 -15.14
C TYR A 349 -0.96 7.44 -15.66
N GLY A 350 -0.93 6.45 -14.79
CA GLY A 350 -0.45 5.13 -15.18
C GLY A 350 -0.05 4.21 -14.04
N PHE A 351 0.83 3.26 -14.31
CA PHE A 351 1.35 2.32 -13.32
C PHE A 351 2.84 2.52 -13.07
N LEU A 352 3.21 2.60 -11.79
CA LEU A 352 4.59 2.60 -11.31
C LEU A 352 5.00 1.19 -10.94
N SER A 353 6.04 0.69 -11.61
CA SER A 353 6.60 -0.67 -11.45
C SER A 353 5.53 -1.77 -11.46
N GLY A 354 4.41 -1.50 -12.12
CA GLY A 354 3.27 -2.39 -12.24
C GLY A 354 2.76 -2.89 -10.88
N ALA A 355 2.51 -1.98 -9.95
CA ALA A 355 1.95 -2.32 -8.65
C ALA A 355 1.12 -1.18 -8.09
N LEU A 356 1.61 0.03 -8.32
CA LEU A 356 1.00 1.25 -7.83
C LEU A 356 0.43 2.00 -9.03
N PHE A 357 -0.84 2.36 -8.98
CA PHE A 357 -1.38 3.32 -9.94
C PHE A 357 -1.02 4.72 -9.50
N PHE A 358 -0.77 5.62 -10.45
CA PHE A 358 -0.43 7.01 -10.15
C PHE A 358 -1.19 7.98 -11.05
N MET A 359 -1.41 9.18 -10.53
CA MET A 359 -1.75 10.38 -11.27
C MET A 359 -0.73 11.47 -10.90
N ALA A 360 -0.16 12.12 -11.92
CA ALA A 360 0.82 13.19 -11.80
C ALA A 360 0.15 14.52 -12.13
N PHE A 361 0.33 15.50 -11.24
CA PHE A 361 -0.27 16.83 -11.35
C PHE A 361 0.78 17.93 -11.31
N SER A 362 0.45 19.10 -11.85
CA SER A 362 1.15 20.33 -11.47
C SER A 362 0.96 20.62 -9.97
N ASP A 363 1.96 21.19 -9.29
CA ASP A 363 1.80 21.60 -7.89
C ASP A 363 0.70 22.66 -7.75
N ALA A 364 -0.26 22.41 -6.86
CA ALA A 364 -1.40 23.28 -6.58
C ALA A 364 -1.13 24.28 -5.45
N GLY A 365 0.05 24.19 -4.83
CA GLY A 365 0.45 24.98 -3.67
C GLY A 365 -0.03 24.38 -2.35
N ASP A 366 -0.35 25.24 -1.38
CA ASP A 366 -0.61 24.84 0.00
C ASP A 366 -2.10 24.65 0.27
N ASN A 367 -2.43 23.62 1.05
CA ASN A 367 -3.81 23.29 1.42
C ASN A 367 -4.45 24.40 2.28
N LEU A 368 -5.69 24.80 1.97
CA LEU A 368 -6.37 25.89 2.67
C LEU A 368 -6.73 25.56 4.12
N GLU A 369 -7.00 24.30 4.48
CA GLU A 369 -7.26 23.90 5.87
C GLU A 369 -6.00 24.11 6.72
N VAL A 370 -4.85 23.71 6.17
CA VAL A 370 -3.54 23.94 6.81
C VAL A 370 -3.27 25.43 6.93
N LEU A 371 -3.47 26.21 5.87
CA LEU A 371 -3.27 27.66 5.89
C LEU A 371 -4.16 28.35 6.93
N ALA A 372 -5.45 27.99 6.99
CA ALA A 372 -6.38 28.52 7.97
C ALA A 372 -5.93 28.20 9.40
N SER A 373 -5.50 26.96 9.65
CA SER A 373 -5.00 26.54 10.97
C SER A 373 -3.79 27.36 11.43
N GLN A 374 -2.87 27.67 10.51
CA GLN A 374 -1.68 28.48 10.78
C GLN A 374 -2.03 29.95 11.03
N ASN A 375 -3.11 30.45 10.43
CA ASN A 375 -3.56 31.83 10.53
C ASN A 375 -4.64 32.04 11.61
N GLY A 376 -4.67 31.20 12.65
CA GLY A 376 -5.62 31.33 13.75
C GLY A 376 -7.09 31.14 13.34
N GLY A 377 -7.31 30.28 12.34
CA GLY A 377 -8.63 29.97 11.78
C GLY A 377 -9.16 31.02 10.82
N ARG A 378 -8.30 31.82 10.18
CA ARG A 378 -8.73 32.92 9.28
C ARG A 378 -8.17 32.79 7.86
N LEU A 379 -9.01 33.11 6.88
CA LEU A 379 -8.68 33.22 5.46
C LEU A 379 -8.88 34.65 4.95
N GLY A 380 -7.95 35.12 4.11
CA GLY A 380 -8.03 36.47 3.53
C GLY A 380 -9.18 36.61 2.52
N PRO A 381 -9.77 37.81 2.35
CA PRO A 381 -10.87 38.04 1.40
C PRO A 381 -10.53 37.66 -0.04
N GLU A 382 -9.28 37.88 -0.47
CA GLU A 382 -8.83 37.53 -1.83
C GLU A 382 -8.86 36.01 -2.07
N ILE A 383 -8.46 35.20 -1.08
CA ILE A 383 -8.50 33.74 -1.16
C ILE A 383 -9.96 33.25 -1.25
N LYS A 384 -10.85 33.80 -0.41
CA LYS A 384 -12.28 33.46 -0.43
C LYS A 384 -12.91 33.78 -1.78
N GLN A 385 -12.64 34.97 -2.30
CA GLN A 385 -13.14 35.39 -3.61
C GLN A 385 -12.59 34.52 -4.74
N SER A 386 -11.32 34.14 -4.66
CA SER A 386 -10.67 33.24 -5.62
C SER A 386 -11.29 31.84 -5.60
N ALA A 387 -11.57 31.27 -4.42
CA ALA A 387 -12.26 29.99 -4.28
C ALA A 387 -13.65 30.00 -4.95
N ILE A 388 -14.45 31.05 -4.68
CA ILE A 388 -15.78 31.23 -5.26
C ILE A 388 -15.69 31.36 -6.79
N GLN A 389 -14.77 32.18 -7.29
CA GLN A 389 -14.62 32.39 -8.74
C GLN A 389 -14.13 31.13 -9.46
N SER A 390 -13.23 30.38 -8.83
CA SER A 390 -12.75 29.11 -9.34
C SER A 390 -13.89 28.08 -9.43
N LEU A 391 -14.72 27.96 -8.38
CA LEU A 391 -15.87 27.04 -8.41
C LEU A 391 -16.90 27.44 -9.47
N LYS A 392 -17.20 28.72 -9.62
CA LYS A 392 -18.06 29.22 -10.70
C LYS A 392 -17.54 28.87 -12.10
N SER A 393 -16.22 28.84 -12.27
CA SER A 393 -15.59 28.49 -13.54
C SER A 393 -15.74 27.00 -13.83
N ILE A 394 -15.65 26.15 -12.81
CA ILE A 394 -15.98 24.71 -12.90
C ILE A 394 -17.46 24.54 -13.28
N HIS A 395 -18.38 25.24 -12.59
CA HIS A 395 -19.82 25.20 -12.89
C HIS A 395 -20.17 25.67 -14.31
N SER A 396 -19.39 26.58 -14.89
CA SER A 396 -19.60 27.04 -16.27
C SER A 396 -19.34 25.98 -17.33
N LEU A 397 -18.73 24.86 -16.94
CA LEU A 397 -18.51 23.68 -17.78
C LEU A 397 -19.52 22.56 -17.49
N ASP A 398 -20.66 22.91 -16.86
CA ASP A 398 -21.73 21.97 -16.45
C ASP A 398 -21.24 20.85 -15.52
N MET A 399 -20.26 21.18 -14.66
CA MET A 399 -19.65 20.26 -13.71
C MET A 399 -19.77 20.79 -12.29
N SER A 400 -20.09 19.91 -11.35
CA SER A 400 -20.02 20.14 -9.91
C SER A 400 -18.81 19.41 -9.32
N HIS A 401 -18.27 19.94 -8.22
CA HIS A 401 -17.13 19.32 -7.55
C HIS A 401 -17.53 18.05 -6.78
N GLY A 402 -18.66 18.10 -6.09
CA GLY A 402 -19.26 17.06 -5.26
C GLY A 402 -18.77 16.97 -3.82
N ASP A 403 -17.69 17.66 -3.44
CA ASP A 403 -17.08 17.56 -2.10
C ASP A 403 -16.48 18.89 -1.63
N ILE A 404 -17.36 19.81 -1.22
CA ILE A 404 -16.99 21.16 -0.81
C ILE A 404 -16.44 21.16 0.63
N ARG A 405 -15.11 21.25 0.75
CA ARG A 405 -14.40 21.37 2.04
C ARG A 405 -13.05 22.07 1.86
N LEU A 406 -12.52 22.69 2.93
CA LEU A 406 -11.21 23.38 2.88
C LEU A 406 -10.07 22.43 2.45
N ALA A 407 -10.12 21.17 2.86
CA ALA A 407 -9.12 20.18 2.52
C ALA A 407 -9.03 19.87 1.01
N ASN A 408 -10.06 20.21 0.21
CA ASN A 408 -10.08 20.02 -1.24
C ASN A 408 -9.75 21.30 -2.03
N MET A 409 -9.22 22.32 -1.34
CA MET A 409 -8.77 23.56 -1.96
C MET A 409 -7.30 23.81 -1.62
N CYS A 410 -6.50 24.06 -2.66
CA CYS A 410 -5.12 24.49 -2.53
C CYS A 410 -4.96 25.93 -3.02
N TYR A 411 -3.97 26.62 -2.50
CA TYR A 411 -3.66 28.01 -2.80
C TYR A 411 -2.23 28.15 -3.31
N GLN A 412 -2.08 28.93 -4.38
CA GLN A 412 -0.79 29.37 -4.88
C GLN A 412 -0.80 30.85 -5.25
N LEU A 413 0.38 31.46 -5.28
CA LEU A 413 0.59 32.82 -5.79
C LEU A 413 1.09 32.74 -7.23
N GLN A 414 0.24 33.07 -8.18
CA GLN A 414 0.63 33.16 -9.59
C GLN A 414 0.69 34.63 -10.01
N GLY A 415 1.89 35.11 -10.34
CA GLY A 415 2.09 36.52 -10.72
C GLY A 415 1.65 37.53 -9.65
N GLY A 416 1.76 37.15 -8.38
CA GLY A 416 1.34 37.98 -7.23
C GLY A 416 -0.16 37.97 -6.93
N LYS A 417 -0.97 37.18 -7.64
CA LYS A 417 -2.40 37.01 -7.35
C LYS A 417 -2.66 35.68 -6.67
N ALA A 418 -3.51 35.70 -5.64
CA ALA A 418 -3.97 34.50 -4.97
C ALA A 418 -4.89 33.69 -5.90
N GLN A 419 -4.50 32.46 -6.18
CA GLN A 419 -5.26 31.52 -6.99
C GLN A 419 -5.61 30.31 -6.15
N VAL A 420 -6.90 29.98 -6.08
CA VAL A 420 -7.39 28.76 -5.44
C VAL A 420 -7.68 27.72 -6.51
N LEU A 421 -7.12 26.54 -6.34
CA LEU A 421 -7.33 25.39 -7.21
C LEU A 421 -8.06 24.31 -6.42
N TRP A 422 -9.03 23.67 -7.07
CA TRP A 422 -9.78 22.54 -6.53
C TRP A 422 -9.10 21.23 -6.86
N ILE A 423 -9.06 20.33 -5.88
CA ILE A 423 -8.41 19.01 -5.98
C ILE A 423 -9.37 17.91 -5.52
N ASP A 424 -9.02 16.65 -5.79
CA ASP A 424 -9.79 15.47 -5.36
C ASP A 424 -11.16 15.38 -6.06
N LEU A 425 -11.13 15.33 -7.39
CA LEU A 425 -12.31 15.43 -8.27
C LEU A 425 -13.05 14.08 -8.46
N HIS A 426 -12.74 13.06 -7.67
CA HIS A 426 -13.35 11.72 -7.81
C HIS A 426 -14.86 11.70 -7.53
N GLN A 427 -15.37 12.71 -6.80
CA GLN A 427 -16.81 12.92 -6.57
C GLN A 427 -17.43 13.92 -7.54
N SER A 428 -16.68 14.45 -8.50
CA SER A 428 -17.21 15.41 -9.47
C SER A 428 -18.18 14.74 -10.44
N PHE A 429 -19.20 15.48 -10.84
CA PHE A 429 -20.26 14.95 -11.71
C PHE A 429 -20.86 16.08 -12.55
N ARG A 430 -21.49 15.69 -13.67
CA ARG A 430 -22.25 16.63 -14.49
C ARG A 430 -23.49 17.09 -13.77
N SER A 431 -23.70 18.40 -13.77
CA SER A 431 -24.74 19.04 -12.98
C SER A 431 -25.25 20.30 -13.65
N TRP A 432 -26.29 20.89 -13.07
CA TRP A 432 -27.01 22.04 -13.62
C TRP A 432 -27.27 23.06 -12.50
N THR A 433 -27.90 24.17 -12.90
CA THR A 433 -28.09 25.38 -12.08
C THR A 433 -28.45 25.14 -10.61
N GLU A 434 -29.42 24.28 -10.29
CA GLU A 434 -29.83 24.04 -8.90
C GLU A 434 -28.70 23.45 -8.02
N GLU A 435 -27.89 22.54 -8.57
CA GLU A 435 -26.79 21.93 -7.84
C GLU A 435 -25.60 22.89 -7.74
N HIS A 436 -25.34 23.67 -8.80
CA HIS A 436 -24.33 24.72 -8.79
C HIS A 436 -24.63 25.76 -7.71
N GLU A 437 -25.89 26.21 -7.59
CA GLU A 437 -26.33 27.11 -6.54
C GLU A 437 -26.15 26.50 -5.15
N ARG A 438 -26.48 25.21 -4.99
CA ARG A 438 -26.29 24.50 -3.72
C ARG A 438 -24.81 24.45 -3.33
N GLU A 439 -23.92 24.04 -4.24
CA GLU A 439 -22.48 23.99 -3.96
C GLU A 439 -21.89 25.36 -3.64
N LEU A 440 -22.31 26.41 -4.35
CA LEU A 440 -21.89 27.78 -4.05
C LEU A 440 -22.34 28.22 -2.66
N ASN A 441 -23.58 27.94 -2.29
CA ASN A 441 -24.11 28.31 -0.98
C ASN A 441 -23.39 27.54 0.15
N THR A 442 -23.10 26.26 -0.06
CA THR A 442 -22.26 25.47 0.84
C THR A 442 -20.87 26.07 0.97
N LEU A 443 -20.23 26.46 -0.14
CA LEU A 443 -18.91 27.07 -0.14
C LEU A 443 -18.90 28.41 0.61
N VAL A 444 -19.84 29.31 0.34
CA VAL A 444 -19.92 30.60 1.02
C VAL A 444 -20.10 30.41 2.52
N THR A 445 -21.02 29.52 2.91
CA THR A 445 -21.25 29.19 4.33
C THR A 445 -20.00 28.62 5.00
N LEU A 446 -19.26 27.76 4.30
CA LEU A 446 -17.98 27.21 4.79
C LEU A 446 -16.95 28.32 4.95
N LEU A 447 -16.76 29.17 3.94
CA LEU A 447 -15.75 30.23 3.96
C LEU A 447 -16.05 31.32 4.99
N ASP A 448 -17.30 31.53 5.39
CA ASP A 448 -17.68 32.46 6.45
C ASP A 448 -17.30 31.98 7.86
N GLN A 449 -16.97 30.69 8.03
CA GLN A 449 -16.49 30.12 9.28
C GLN A 449 -14.99 30.34 9.50
N TYR A 450 -14.26 30.68 8.44
CA TYR A 450 -12.84 31.02 8.42
C TYR A 450 -12.68 32.48 8.00
#